data_AF-A0A7X0L656-F1
#
_entry.id   AF-A0A7X0L656-F1
#
_cell.length_a   1.000
_cell.length_b   1.000
_cell.length_c   1.000
_cell.angle_alpha   90.00
_cell.angle_beta   90.00
_cell.angle_gamma   90.00
#
_symmetry.space_group_name_H-M   'P 1'
#
loop_
_entity.id
_entity.type
_entity.pdbx_description
1 polymer ?
#
loop_
_entity_poly.entity_id
_entity_poly.type
_entity_poly.pdbx_seq_one_letter_code
_entity_poly.pdbx_strand_id
1 'polypeptide(L)' 'MSLLHAWIDSASVALWLGHANIQTTQIYLHADLEVKRRTFDRLPAIDEQPPARYRASDALLAFLANR' A
#
# COMPACT_ATOMS: atom_id res chain seq x y z
N MET A 1 -7.11 1.53 2.28
CA MET A 1 -8.32 1.63 3.15
C MET A 1 -8.59 3.12 3.39
N SER A 2 -9.83 3.63 3.26
CA SER A 2 -10.04 5.10 3.25
C SER A 2 -9.57 5.80 4.54
N LEU A 3 -9.59 5.10 5.68
CA LEU A 3 -9.15 5.63 6.97
C LEU A 3 -7.65 5.93 7.00
N LEU A 4 -6.82 5.06 6.43
CA LEU A 4 -5.36 5.29 6.34
C LEU A 4 -5.03 6.42 5.36
N HIS A 5 -5.83 6.59 4.31
CA HIS A 5 -5.69 7.72 3.39
C HIS A 5 -6.06 9.07 4.02
N ALA A 6 -6.88 9.06 5.07
CA ALA A 6 -7.32 10.25 5.81
C ALA A 6 -6.36 10.64 6.96
N TRP A 7 -5.13 10.09 6.99
CA TRP A 7 -4.13 10.33 8.04
C TRP A 7 -4.56 9.85 9.44
N ILE A 8 -5.50 8.92 9.53
CA ILE A 8 -5.90 8.32 10.81
C ILE A 8 -4.84 7.30 11.21
N ASP A 9 -4.28 7.46 12.41
CA ASP A 9 -3.21 6.61 12.92
C ASP A 9 -3.71 5.20 13.29
N SER A 10 -2.79 4.23 13.34
CA SER A 10 -3.11 2.83 13.61
C SER A 10 -3.68 2.58 15.00
N ALA A 11 -3.38 3.44 16.00
CA ALA A 11 -3.95 3.32 17.34
C ALA A 11 -5.43 3.72 17.34
N SER A 12 -5.79 4.77 16.61
CA SER A 12 -7.19 5.17 16.40
C SER A 12 -7.99 4.08 15.67
N VAL A 13 -7.41 3.46 14.63
CA VAL A 13 -8.03 2.32 13.93
C VAL A 13 -8.21 1.12 14.87
N ALA A 14 -7.21 0.82 15.70
CA ALA A 14 -7.29 -0.28 16.67
C ALA A 14 -8.42 -0.06 17.69
N LEU A 15 -8.54 1.17 18.20
CA LEU A 15 -9.57 1.55 19.15
C LEU A 15 -10.97 1.40 18.56
N TRP A 16 -11.21 1.91 17.35
CA TRP A 16 -12.52 1.82 16.70
C TRP A 16 -12.94 0.39 16.34
N LEU A 17 -11.98 -0.48 16.05
CA LEU A 17 -12.23 -1.88 15.71
C LEU A 17 -12.23 -2.81 16.93
N GLY A 18 -11.97 -2.30 18.14
CA GLY A 18 -11.91 -3.10 19.36
C GLY A 18 -10.69 -4.02 19.45
N HIS A 19 -9.60 -3.69 18.74
CA HIS A 19 -8.36 -4.45 18.76
C HIS A 19 -7.59 -4.15 20.05
N ALA A 20 -7.34 -5.17 20.87
CA ALA A 20 -6.60 -5.05 22.13
C ALA A 20 -5.09 -4.75 21.95
N ASN A 21 -4.54 -4.97 20.75
CA ASN A 21 -3.15 -4.69 20.41
C ASN A 21 -3.10 -3.98 19.05
N ILE A 22 -2.45 -2.81 18.99
CA ILE A 22 -2.28 -2.01 17.77
C ILE A 22 -1.61 -2.81 16.64
N GLN A 23 -0.72 -3.76 16.96
CA GLN A 23 -0.05 -4.60 15.96
C GLN A 23 -1.01 -5.39 15.06
N THR A 24 -2.20 -5.73 15.57
CA THR A 24 -3.22 -6.45 14.79
C THR A 24 -3.85 -5.59 13.69
N THR A 25 -3.63 -4.26 13.70
CA THR A 25 -4.07 -3.37 12.61
C THR A 25 -3.03 -3.22 11.49
N GLN A 26 -1.82 -3.78 11.65
CA GLN A 26 -0.79 -3.69 10.60
C GLN A 26 -1.21 -4.36 9.28
N ILE A 27 -2.13 -5.32 9.32
CA ILE A 27 -2.74 -5.90 8.12
C ILE A 27 -3.39 -4.84 7.23
N TYR A 28 -3.95 -3.77 7.81
CA TYR A 28 -4.54 -2.67 7.07
C TYR A 28 -3.47 -1.75 6.46
N LEU A 29 -2.32 -1.58 7.11
CA LEU A 29 -1.19 -0.82 6.57
C LEU A 29 -0.62 -1.48 5.30
N HIS A 30 -0.53 -2.82 5.30
CA HIS A 30 -0.08 -3.59 4.14
C HIS A 30 -1.08 -3.61 2.99
N ALA A 31 -2.36 -3.30 3.24
CA ALA A 31 -3.40 -3.28 2.23
C ALA A 31 -3.38 -2.02 1.35
N ASP A 32 -2.58 -1.00 1.70
CA ASP A 32 -2.56 0.28 1.00
C ASP A 32 -1.39 0.39 0.02
N LEU A 33 -1.59 -0.15 -1.17
CA LEU A 33 -0.60 -0.11 -2.26
C LEU A 33 -0.23 1.33 -2.65
N GLU A 34 -1.15 2.29 -2.51
CA GLU A 34 -0.92 3.69 -2.82
C GLU A 34 -0.01 4.39 -1.80
N VAL A 35 -0.15 4.09 -0.51
CA VAL A 35 0.80 4.55 0.52
C VAL A 35 2.18 3.97 0.25
N LYS A 36 2.29 2.67 -0.05
CA LYS A 36 3.56 2.03 -0.42
C LYS A 36 4.18 2.69 -1.66
N ARG A 37 3.36 3.00 -2.68
CA ARG A 37 3.77 3.70 -3.91
C ARG A 37 4.30 5.10 -3.65
N ARG A 38 3.58 5.93 -2.88
CA ARG A 38 4.01 7.30 -2.54
C ARG A 38 5.32 7.33 -1.76
N THR A 39 5.53 6.36 -0.88
CA THR A 39 6.80 6.22 -0.16
C THR A 39 7.92 5.86 -1.13
N PHE A 40 7.67 4.96 -2.08
CA PHE A 40 8.65 4.57 -3.09
C PHE A 40 9.05 5.71 -4.03
N ASP A 41 8.10 6.56 -4.43
CA ASP A 41 8.37 7.76 -5.25
C ASP A 41 9.27 8.80 -4.51
N ARG A 42 9.41 8.71 -3.18
CA ARG A 42 10.24 9.60 -2.35
C ARG A 42 11.63 9.03 -2.03
N LEU A 43 11.89 7.77 -2.37
CA LEU A 43 13.20 7.15 -2.14
C LEU A 43 14.23 7.65 -3.17
N PRO A 44 15.50 7.81 -2.77
CA PRO A 44 16.56 8.12 -3.72
C PRO A 44 16.75 6.96 -4.71
N ALA A 45 17.25 7.29 -5.90
CA ALA A 45 17.65 6.29 -6.89
C ALA A 45 18.70 5.34 -6.27
N ILE A 46 18.59 4.05 -6.59
CA ILE A 46 19.59 3.05 -6.25
C ILE A 46 20.38 2.79 -7.53
N ASP A 47 21.71 2.93 -7.47
CA ASP A 47 22.64 2.68 -8.59
C ASP A 47 22.23 3.39 -9.90
N GLU A 48 21.96 4.70 -9.82
CA GLU A 48 21.52 5.57 -10.92
C GLU A 48 20.18 5.18 -11.59
N GLN A 49 19.59 4.06 -11.17
CA GLN A 49 18.33 3.59 -11.67
C GLN A 49 17.20 4.41 -11.01
N PRO A 50 16.42 5.18 -11.79
CA PRO A 50 15.24 5.82 -11.25
C PRO A 50 14.27 4.73 -10.76
N PRO A 51 13.47 5.00 -9.71
CA PRO A 51 12.49 4.04 -9.20
C PRO A 51 11.59 3.55 -10.34
N ALA A 52 11.77 2.27 -10.73
CA ALA A 52 11.04 1.69 -11.85
C ALA A 52 9.65 1.23 -11.40
N ARG A 53 8.63 1.67 -12.13
CA ARG A 53 7.25 1.21 -11.92
C ARG A 53 7.06 -0.11 -12.64
N TYR A 54 6.54 -1.10 -11.92
CA TYR A 54 6.13 -2.35 -12.54
C TYR A 54 5.07 -2.05 -13.60
N ARG A 55 5.33 -2.50 -14.83
CA ARG A 55 4.39 -2.44 -15.95
C ARG A 55 4.04 -3.88 -16.33
N ALA A 56 2.80 -4.26 -16.09
CA ALA A 56 2.29 -5.56 -16.51
C ALA A 56 2.37 -5.70 -18.03
N SER A 57 2.63 -6.91 -18.51
CA SER A 57 2.57 -7.21 -19.95
C SER A 57 1.13 -7.23 -20.43
N ASP A 58 0.93 -6.93 -21.72
CA ASP A 58 -0.40 -6.96 -22.34
C ASP A 58 -1.05 -8.35 -22.22
N ALA A 59 -0.24 -9.41 -22.27
CA ALA A 59 -0.70 -10.78 -22.05
C ALA A 59 -1.27 -11.00 -20.64
N LEU A 60 -0.63 -10.44 -19.60
CA LEU A 60 -1.12 -10.53 -18.23
C LEU A 60 -2.41 -9.71 -18.06
N LEU A 61 -2.47 -8.51 -18.63
CA LEU A 61 -3.67 -7.67 -18.58
C LEU A 61 -4.86 -8.34 -19.29
N ALA A 62 -4.63 -8.92 -20.46
CA ALA A 62 -5.65 -9.66 -21.21
C ALA A 62 -6.18 -10.88 -20.44
N PHE A 63 -5.31 -11.63 -19.75
CA PHE A 63 -5.71 -12.75 -18.91
C PHE A 63 -6.62 -12.31 -17.75
N LEU A 64 -6.30 -11.19 -17.09
CA LEU A 64 -7.06 -10.68 -15.95
C LEU A 64 -8.41 -10.05 -16.35
N ALA A 65 -8.49 -9.44 -17.54
CA ALA A 65 -9.71 -8.80 -18.03
C ALA A 65 -10.81 -9.81 -18.45
N ASN A 66 -10.43 -11.07 -18.70
CA ASN A 66 -11.33 -12.11 -19.19
C ASN A 66 -11.80 -13.07 -18.08
N ARG A 67 -11.89 -12.58 -16.84
CA ARG A 67 -12.29 -13.31 -15.63
C ARG A 67 -13.62 -12.80 -15.08
#